data_AF-A0A0M7AA35-F1
#
_entry.id   AF-A0A0M7AA35-F1
#
_cell.length_a   1.000
_cell.length_b   1.000
_cell.length_c   1.000
_cell.angle_alpha   90.00
_cell.angle_beta   90.00
_cell.angle_gamma   90.00
#
_symmetry.space_group_name_H-M   'P 1'
#
loop_
_entity.id
_entity.type
_entity.pdbx_description
1 polymer ?
#
loop_
_entity_poly.entity_id
_entity_poly.type
_entity_poly.pdbx_seq_one_letter_code
_entity_poly.pdbx_strand_id
1 'polypeptide(L)'
;MYALRWLTLAYVVVSCVITIADTWFEDTWYFMFLYAPFGTVFWFCFFWKLLGAPRLQKRFNQFGSFAIWNFLLIYLLPIGSAELILVLFEAAPAETIEQSFWALGYFLLIMLVLYLPYYLFGTFFPAMILKRSDTVRSALARSLRQAGYLLPRFFGIFLPISILSAVLYTVVQFADADMQPITTAGDINSFSLLLMAISVPLSVLSEAVFMVISKNAYLMNLRELGDLPEFDAEVFA
;
A
#
# COMPACT_ATOMS: atom_id res chain seq x y z
N MET A 1 -14.91 2.61 -17.63
CA MET A 1 -14.15 3.36 -16.60
C MET A 1 -14.99 3.72 -15.36
N TYR A 2 -16.25 4.15 -15.50
CA TYR A 2 -17.15 4.59 -14.40
C TYR A 2 -17.15 3.76 -13.10
N ALA A 3 -17.19 2.42 -13.16
CA ALA A 3 -17.20 1.58 -11.94
C ALA A 3 -15.92 1.69 -11.07
N LEU A 4 -14.77 2.03 -11.65
CA LEU A 4 -13.54 2.26 -10.85
C LEU A 4 -13.61 3.59 -10.10
N ARG A 5 -14.26 4.61 -10.67
CA ARG A 5 -14.40 5.93 -10.04
C ARG A 5 -15.20 5.83 -8.74
N TRP A 6 -16.34 5.13 -8.78
CA TRP A 6 -17.17 4.90 -7.60
C TRP A 6 -16.49 4.03 -6.55
N LEU A 7 -15.73 3.02 -6.98
CA LEU A 7 -14.95 2.19 -6.07
C LEU A 7 -13.83 2.99 -5.40
N THR A 8 -13.10 3.82 -6.14
CA THR A 8 -12.07 4.72 -5.58
C THR A 8 -12.69 5.73 -4.62
N LEU A 9 -13.83 6.33 -4.98
CA LEU A 9 -14.52 7.27 -4.08
C LEU A 9 -14.96 6.58 -2.79
N ALA A 10 -15.57 5.39 -2.89
CA ALA A 10 -15.97 4.61 -1.72
C ALA A 10 -14.76 4.24 -0.86
N TYR A 11 -13.65 3.86 -1.49
CA TYR A 11 -12.40 3.57 -0.79
C TYR A 11 -11.88 4.79 -0.03
N VAL A 12 -11.76 5.96 -0.69
CA VAL A 12 -11.36 7.21 -0.04
C VAL A 12 -12.27 7.56 1.14
N VAL A 13 -13.58 7.48 0.96
CA VAL A 13 -14.54 7.81 2.04
C VAL A 13 -14.38 6.86 3.22
N VAL A 14 -14.27 5.56 2.98
CA VAL A 14 -14.05 4.55 4.04
C VAL A 14 -12.71 4.78 4.73
N SER A 15 -11.63 5.07 3.98
CA SER A 15 -10.33 5.43 4.53
C SER A 15 -10.44 6.66 5.44
N CYS A 16 -11.08 7.74 4.99
CA CYS A 16 -11.27 8.95 5.80
C CYS A 16 -12.00 8.65 7.11
N VAL A 17 -13.10 7.91 7.08
CA VAL A 17 -13.89 7.57 8.28
C VAL A 17 -13.05 6.74 9.26
N ILE A 18 -12.32 5.74 8.75
CA ILE A 18 -11.46 4.89 9.57
C ILE A 18 -10.31 5.70 10.17
N THR A 19 -9.67 6.59 9.40
CA THR A 19 -8.59 7.44 9.90
C THR A 19 -9.06 8.42 10.96
N ILE A 20 -10.24 9.03 10.81
CA ILE A 20 -10.85 9.89 11.85
C ILE A 20 -11.11 9.07 13.12
N ALA A 21 -11.67 7.86 13.00
CA ALA A 21 -11.93 7.01 14.15
C ALA A 21 -10.64 6.55 14.83
N ASP A 22 -9.61 6.22 14.07
CA ASP A 22 -8.31 5.82 14.60
C ASP A 22 -7.65 6.94 15.43
N THR A 23 -7.71 8.20 14.97
CA THR A 23 -7.22 9.35 15.76
C THR A 23 -7.98 9.58 17.08
N TRP A 24 -9.14 8.94 17.26
CA TRP A 24 -9.97 9.08 18.45
C TRP A 24 -9.83 7.94 19.45
N PHE A 25 -9.71 6.72 18.94
CA PHE A 25 -9.67 5.53 19.76
C PHE A 25 -8.26 5.01 19.99
N GLU A 26 -7.26 5.52 19.24
CA GLU A 26 -5.84 5.13 19.33
C GLU A 26 -5.61 3.61 19.19
N ASP A 27 -6.56 2.88 18.58
CA ASP A 27 -6.53 1.42 18.42
C ASP A 27 -6.22 1.05 16.96
N THR A 28 -5.00 1.41 16.55
CA THR A 28 -4.54 1.33 15.16
C THR A 28 -4.63 -0.07 14.58
N TRP A 29 -4.47 -1.12 15.40
CA TRP A 29 -4.56 -2.49 14.94
C TRP A 29 -6.00 -2.86 14.59
N TYR A 30 -6.97 -2.54 15.45
CA TYR A 30 -8.37 -2.81 15.18
C TYR A 30 -8.85 -2.14 13.89
N PHE A 31 -8.47 -0.87 13.67
CA PHE A 31 -8.84 -0.12 12.47
C PHE A 31 -8.14 -0.65 11.21
N MET A 32 -6.89 -1.10 11.29
CA MET A 32 -6.22 -1.79 10.18
C MET A 32 -6.91 -3.10 9.78
N PHE A 33 -7.37 -3.90 10.76
CA PHE A 33 -8.14 -5.13 10.50
C PHE A 33 -9.48 -4.84 9.82
N LEU A 34 -10.17 -3.77 10.22
CA LEU A 34 -11.40 -3.33 9.57
C LEU A 34 -11.16 -2.81 8.15
N TYR A 35 -10.01 -2.17 7.92
CA TYR A 35 -9.64 -1.62 6.62
C TYR A 35 -9.21 -2.69 5.61
N ALA A 36 -8.57 -3.77 6.08
CA ALA A 36 -7.95 -4.76 5.21
C ALA A 36 -8.87 -5.42 4.17
N PRO A 37 -10.13 -5.79 4.49
CA PRO A 37 -11.07 -6.30 3.51
C PRO A 37 -11.39 -5.28 2.40
N PHE A 38 -11.55 -4.00 2.74
CA PHE A 38 -11.85 -2.95 1.77
C PHE A 38 -10.67 -2.68 0.84
N GLY A 39 -9.45 -2.57 1.41
CA GLY A 39 -8.23 -2.44 0.61
C GLY A 39 -7.99 -3.64 -0.29
N THR A 40 -8.20 -4.85 0.22
CA THR A 40 -8.12 -6.09 -0.58
C THR A 40 -9.07 -6.07 -1.78
N VAL A 41 -10.34 -5.69 -1.57
CA VAL A 41 -11.33 -5.60 -2.64
C VAL A 41 -10.96 -4.52 -3.65
N PHE A 42 -10.53 -3.35 -3.16
CA PHE A 42 -10.09 -2.24 -4.00
C PHE A 42 -8.93 -2.67 -4.91
N TRP A 43 -7.87 -3.22 -4.32
CA TRP A 43 -6.68 -3.66 -5.05
C TRP A 43 -6.99 -4.77 -6.04
N PHE A 44 -7.79 -5.77 -5.63
CA PHE A 44 -8.18 -6.86 -6.52
C PHE A 44 -8.95 -6.34 -7.74
N CYS A 45 -9.97 -5.50 -7.53
CA CYS A 45 -10.76 -4.93 -8.62
C CYS A 45 -9.94 -4.01 -9.52
N PHE A 46 -9.00 -3.26 -8.94
CA PHE A 46 -8.11 -2.37 -9.68
C PHE A 46 -7.14 -3.17 -10.57
N PHE A 47 -6.40 -4.12 -10.02
CA PHE A 47 -5.52 -5.00 -10.78
C PHE A 47 -6.27 -5.82 -11.82
N TRP A 48 -7.43 -6.38 -11.45
CA TRP A 48 -8.28 -7.13 -12.37
C TRP A 48 -8.63 -6.33 -13.62
N LYS A 49 -9.05 -5.08 -13.41
CA LYS A 49 -9.46 -4.20 -14.50
C LYS A 49 -8.28 -3.63 -15.28
N LEU A 50 -7.14 -3.41 -14.62
CA LEU A 50 -5.91 -2.98 -15.27
C LEU A 50 -5.26 -4.08 -16.13
N LEU A 51 -5.41 -5.35 -15.75
CA LEU A 51 -4.76 -6.50 -16.38
C LEU A 51 -5.67 -7.30 -17.33
N GLY A 52 -6.94 -6.91 -17.51
CA GLY A 52 -7.80 -7.48 -18.56
C GLY A 52 -8.16 -8.98 -18.41
N ALA A 53 -8.28 -9.50 -17.18
CA ALA A 53 -8.41 -10.95 -16.95
C ALA A 53 -9.77 -11.57 -17.41
N PRO A 54 -9.78 -12.87 -17.82
CA PRO A 54 -10.95 -13.53 -18.46
C PRO A 54 -12.08 -13.95 -17.48
N ARG A 55 -13.25 -14.37 -18.04
CA ARG A 55 -14.62 -14.59 -17.47
C ARG A 55 -14.82 -15.14 -16.03
N LEU A 56 -16.05 -14.92 -15.52
CA LEU A 56 -16.58 -15.01 -14.14
C LEU A 56 -16.19 -16.19 -13.23
N GLN A 57 -16.02 -17.41 -13.73
CA GLN A 57 -15.97 -18.60 -12.86
C GLN A 57 -14.61 -18.86 -12.18
N LYS A 58 -13.49 -18.36 -12.72
CA LYS A 58 -12.17 -18.45 -12.05
C LYS A 58 -11.99 -17.42 -10.91
N ARG A 59 -12.98 -16.53 -10.70
CA ARG A 59 -12.84 -15.30 -9.90
C ARG A 59 -12.80 -15.50 -8.39
N PHE A 60 -13.58 -16.41 -7.81
CA PHE A 60 -13.64 -16.57 -6.35
C PHE A 60 -12.36 -17.21 -5.77
N ASN A 61 -11.84 -18.25 -6.41
CA ASN A 61 -10.60 -18.90 -5.96
C ASN A 61 -9.38 -17.98 -6.13
N GLN A 62 -9.36 -17.17 -7.20
CA GLN A 62 -8.32 -16.15 -7.42
C GLN A 62 -8.41 -15.03 -6.39
N PHE A 63 -9.63 -14.57 -6.06
CA PHE A 63 -9.84 -13.58 -5.01
C PHE A 63 -9.41 -14.09 -3.63
N GLY A 64 -9.78 -15.32 -3.25
CA GLY A 64 -9.39 -15.88 -1.96
C GLY A 64 -7.87 -15.96 -1.78
N SER A 65 -7.16 -16.48 -2.79
CA SER A 65 -5.69 -16.48 -2.77
C SER A 65 -5.12 -15.06 -2.76
N PHE A 66 -5.73 -14.13 -3.49
CA PHE A 66 -5.32 -12.73 -3.47
C PHE A 66 -5.47 -12.09 -2.11
N ALA A 67 -6.64 -12.28 -1.49
CA ALA A 67 -6.98 -11.72 -0.20
C ALA A 67 -6.02 -12.18 0.89
N ILE A 68 -5.71 -13.48 0.93
CA ILE A 68 -4.79 -14.04 1.92
C ILE A 68 -3.42 -13.35 1.82
N TRP A 69 -2.85 -13.28 0.63
CA TRP A 69 -1.52 -12.71 0.46
C TRP A 69 -1.49 -11.18 0.57
N ASN A 70 -2.53 -10.49 0.12
CA ASN A 70 -2.66 -9.05 0.33
C ASN A 70 -2.74 -8.75 1.83
N PHE A 71 -3.56 -9.50 2.56
CA PHE A 71 -3.65 -9.41 4.02
C PHE A 71 -2.28 -9.68 4.68
N LEU A 72 -1.62 -10.79 4.34
CA LEU A 72 -0.34 -11.18 4.93
C LEU A 72 0.77 -10.16 4.64
N LEU A 73 0.89 -9.68 3.40
CA LEU A 73 1.99 -8.80 3.00
C LEU A 73 1.72 -7.34 3.32
N ILE A 74 0.53 -6.81 3.06
CA ILE A 74 0.28 -5.37 3.18
C ILE A 74 -0.20 -4.97 4.59
N TYR A 75 -0.69 -5.92 5.38
CA TYR A 75 -1.21 -5.63 6.72
C TYR A 75 -0.41 -6.36 7.80
N LEU A 76 -0.39 -7.70 7.78
CA LEU A 76 0.19 -8.47 8.88
C LEU A 76 1.72 -8.29 9.01
N LEU A 77 2.45 -8.35 7.88
CA LEU A 77 3.90 -8.23 7.87
C LEU A 77 4.38 -6.84 8.34
N PRO A 78 3.83 -5.70 7.85
CA PRO A 78 4.13 -4.38 8.38
C PRO A 78 3.89 -4.26 9.88
N ILE A 79 2.74 -4.74 10.37
CA ILE A 79 2.42 -4.68 11.80
C ILE A 79 3.45 -5.48 12.61
N GLY A 80 3.63 -6.76 12.31
CA GLY A 80 4.55 -7.60 13.08
C GLY A 80 6.00 -7.11 13.02
N SER A 81 6.40 -6.52 11.90
CA SER A 81 7.74 -5.95 11.76
C SER A 81 7.88 -4.61 12.47
N ALA A 82 6.86 -3.74 12.46
CA ALA A 82 6.89 -2.48 13.18
C ALA A 82 6.96 -2.71 14.70
N GLU A 83 6.17 -3.65 15.23
CA GLU A 83 6.23 -4.06 16.64
C GLU A 83 7.62 -4.60 17.02
N LEU A 84 8.19 -5.46 16.17
CA LEU A 84 9.54 -5.98 16.40
C LEU A 84 10.58 -4.85 16.41
N ILE A 85 10.46 -3.87 15.50
CA ILE A 85 11.34 -2.71 15.45
C ILE A 85 11.20 -1.88 16.72
N LEU A 86 9.98 -1.57 17.15
CA LEU A 86 9.71 -0.82 18.38
C LEU A 86 10.38 -1.50 19.58
N VAL A 87 10.13 -2.79 19.79
CA VAL A 87 10.72 -3.55 20.90
C VAL A 87 12.25 -3.55 20.86
N LEU A 88 12.85 -3.73 19.67
CA LEU A 88 14.30 -3.72 19.52
C LEU A 88 14.92 -2.33 19.76
N PHE A 89 14.22 -1.26 19.39
CA PHE A 89 14.70 0.11 19.54
C PHE A 89 14.48 0.67 20.94
N GLU A 90 13.40 0.28 21.62
CA GLU A 90 13.13 0.63 23.03
C GLU A 90 14.07 -0.07 24.01
N ALA A 91 14.59 -1.25 23.63
CA ALA A 91 15.56 -1.99 24.44
C ALA A 91 16.97 -1.36 24.42
N ALA A 92 17.20 -0.29 23.64
CA ALA A 92 18.51 0.34 23.54
C ALA A 92 18.84 1.24 24.74
N PRO A 93 20.11 1.34 25.16
CA PRO A 93 20.52 2.26 26.21
C PRO A 93 20.23 3.72 25.84
N ALA A 94 19.89 4.55 26.83
CA ALA A 94 19.56 5.98 26.64
C ALA A 94 20.66 6.76 25.87
N GLU A 95 21.92 6.45 26.14
CA GLU A 95 23.09 7.03 25.46
C GLU A 95 23.16 6.73 23.95
N THR A 96 22.49 5.65 23.51
CA THR A 96 22.40 5.28 22.10
C THR A 96 21.22 5.99 21.43
N ILE A 97 20.12 6.19 22.16
CA ILE A 97 18.90 6.85 21.67
C ILE A 97 19.15 8.31 21.30
N GLU A 98 20.02 9.00 22.03
CA GLU A 98 20.37 10.41 21.77
C GLU A 98 21.24 10.61 20.51
N GLN A 99 21.76 9.53 19.91
CA GLN A 99 22.62 9.63 18.73
C GLN A 99 21.79 9.89 17.46
N SER A 100 22.16 10.88 16.65
CA SER A 100 21.43 11.20 15.41
C SER A 100 21.42 10.05 14.39
N PHE A 101 22.43 9.17 14.41
CA PHE A 101 22.47 7.97 13.58
C PHE A 101 21.44 6.91 14.01
N TRP A 102 21.03 6.91 15.28
CA TRP A 102 19.99 6.03 15.79
C TRP A 102 18.63 6.38 15.18
N ALA A 103 18.28 7.66 15.18
CA ALA A 103 17.06 8.17 14.54
C ALA A 103 17.04 7.90 13.03
N LEU A 104 18.17 8.06 12.34
CA LEU A 104 18.29 7.72 10.92
C LEU A 104 18.11 6.22 10.67
N GLY A 105 18.73 5.37 11.50
CA GLY A 105 18.59 3.91 11.42
C GLY A 105 17.13 3.49 11.63
N TYR A 106 16.48 4.04 12.65
CA TYR A 106 15.06 3.81 12.94
C TYR A 106 14.17 4.19 11.74
N PHE A 107 14.38 5.40 11.19
CA PHE A 107 13.64 5.87 10.02
C PHE A 107 13.82 4.94 8.82
N LEU A 108 15.06 4.55 8.49
CA LEU A 108 15.33 3.66 7.37
C LEU A 108 14.70 2.28 7.55
N LEU A 109 14.68 1.76 8.78
CA LEU A 109 14.09 0.46 9.10
C LEU A 109 12.55 0.50 8.96
N ILE A 110 11.91 1.58 9.44
CA ILE A 110 10.48 1.82 9.23
C ILE A 110 10.15 1.93 7.74
N MET A 111 10.93 2.71 6.99
CA MET A 111 10.74 2.84 5.55
C MET A 111 10.85 1.47 4.86
N LEU A 112 11.83 0.65 5.25
CA LEU A 112 11.97 -0.70 4.71
C LEU A 112 10.75 -1.56 5.03
N VAL A 113 10.28 -1.56 6.27
CA VAL A 113 9.11 -2.34 6.70
C VAL A 113 7.82 -1.90 6.02
N LEU A 114 7.64 -0.60 5.82
CA LEU A 114 6.46 -0.06 5.15
C LEU A 114 6.48 -0.36 3.65
N TYR A 115 7.63 -0.23 2.99
CA TYR A 115 7.70 -0.22 1.52
C TYR A 115 8.16 -1.51 0.88
N LEU A 116 8.91 -2.36 1.59
CA LEU A 116 9.30 -3.68 1.11
C LEU A 116 8.07 -4.55 0.79
N PRO A 117 7.00 -4.58 1.60
CA PRO A 117 5.86 -5.42 1.29
C PRO A 117 5.07 -4.94 0.09
N TYR A 118 4.96 -3.62 -0.12
CA TYR A 118 4.44 -3.05 -1.37
C TYR A 118 5.28 -3.54 -2.55
N TYR A 119 6.60 -3.40 -2.46
CA TYR A 119 7.51 -3.85 -3.52
C TYR A 119 7.40 -5.35 -3.85
N LEU A 120 7.35 -6.21 -2.82
CA LEU A 120 7.14 -7.65 -2.98
C LEU A 120 5.77 -7.95 -3.59
N PHE A 121 4.74 -7.21 -3.17
CA PHE A 121 3.40 -7.34 -3.73
C PHE A 121 3.35 -6.95 -5.21
N GLY A 122 3.93 -5.81 -5.60
CA GLY A 122 3.92 -5.33 -6.98
C GLY A 122 4.69 -6.20 -7.97
N THR A 123 5.55 -7.10 -7.48
CA THR A 123 6.40 -7.97 -8.30
C THR A 123 5.96 -9.43 -8.29
N PHE A 124 5.54 -9.98 -7.14
CA PHE A 124 5.15 -11.39 -7.04
C PHE A 124 3.68 -11.62 -7.42
N PHE A 125 2.81 -10.69 -7.05
CA PHE A 125 1.37 -10.89 -7.10
C PHE A 125 0.76 -10.86 -8.51
N PRO A 126 1.14 -9.91 -9.39
CA PRO A 126 0.70 -9.92 -10.79
C PRO A 126 1.05 -11.22 -11.52
N ALA A 127 2.19 -11.84 -11.19
CA ALA A 127 2.59 -13.13 -11.75
C ALA A 127 1.70 -14.29 -11.28
N MET A 128 1.23 -14.27 -10.02
CA MET A 128 0.35 -15.29 -9.46
C MET A 128 -1.12 -15.15 -9.88
N ILE A 129 -1.68 -13.94 -9.91
CA ILE A 129 -3.09 -13.70 -10.28
C ILE A 129 -3.38 -14.24 -11.69
N LEU A 130 -2.46 -14.03 -12.62
CA LEU A 130 -2.64 -14.36 -14.03
C LEU A 130 -2.33 -15.83 -14.36
N LYS A 131 -1.92 -16.65 -13.37
CA LYS A 131 -1.67 -18.10 -13.51
C LYS A 131 -0.92 -18.48 -14.81
N ARG A 132 0.10 -17.70 -15.19
CA ARG A 132 1.01 -18.04 -16.31
C ARG A 132 2.34 -18.64 -15.84
N SER A 133 2.45 -18.95 -14.55
CA SER A 133 3.59 -19.62 -13.95
C SER A 133 3.07 -20.88 -13.24
N ASP A 134 3.51 -22.05 -13.72
CA ASP A 134 3.09 -23.34 -13.15
C ASP A 134 3.86 -23.69 -11.85
N THR A 135 4.83 -22.85 -11.43
CA THR A 135 5.66 -23.09 -10.24
C THR A 135 6.07 -21.80 -9.51
N VAL A 136 6.21 -21.85 -8.18
CA VAL A 136 6.69 -20.73 -7.34
C VAL A 136 8.07 -20.22 -7.79
N ARG A 137 8.94 -21.12 -8.25
CA ARG A 137 10.28 -20.78 -8.73
C ARG A 137 10.25 -19.88 -9.96
N SER A 138 9.34 -20.12 -10.91
CA SER A 138 9.20 -19.26 -12.09
C SER A 138 8.56 -17.91 -11.74
N ALA A 139 7.68 -17.87 -10.74
CA ALA A 139 7.14 -16.61 -10.21
C ALA A 139 8.24 -15.75 -9.57
N LEU A 140 9.14 -16.35 -8.78
CA LEU A 140 10.29 -15.65 -8.16
C LEU A 140 11.30 -15.11 -9.20
N ALA A 141 11.63 -15.91 -10.21
CA ALA A 141 12.53 -15.45 -11.28
C ALA A 141 11.92 -14.27 -12.06
N ARG A 142 10.60 -14.32 -12.32
CA ARG A 142 9.86 -13.21 -12.96
C ARG A 142 9.77 -11.99 -12.05
N SER A 143 9.57 -12.17 -10.74
CA SER A 143 9.48 -11.05 -9.78
C SER A 143 10.80 -10.29 -9.68
N LEU A 144 11.95 -10.98 -9.69
CA LEU A 144 13.28 -10.35 -9.70
C LEU A 144 13.53 -9.50 -10.95
N ARG A 145 13.03 -9.92 -12.11
CA ARG A 145 13.12 -9.11 -13.32
C ARG A 145 12.18 -7.90 -13.26
N GLN A 146 10.94 -8.11 -12.81
CA GLN A 146 9.94 -7.05 -12.65
C GLN A 146 10.38 -5.98 -11.65
N ALA A 147 11.06 -6.40 -10.59
CA ALA A 147 11.75 -5.56 -9.63
C ALA A 147 12.61 -4.48 -10.32
N GLY A 148 13.40 -4.86 -11.32
CA GLY A 148 14.24 -3.92 -12.09
C GLY A 148 13.45 -2.82 -12.83
N TYR A 149 12.27 -3.13 -13.36
CA TYR A 149 11.42 -2.13 -14.04
C TYR A 149 10.60 -1.29 -13.06
N LEU A 150 10.27 -1.86 -11.90
CA LEU A 150 9.47 -1.20 -10.88
C LEU A 150 10.30 -0.20 -10.09
N LEU A 151 11.53 -0.55 -9.72
CA LEU A 151 12.40 0.20 -8.81
C LEU A 151 12.53 1.69 -9.17
N PRO A 152 12.82 2.10 -10.42
CA PRO A 152 13.01 3.52 -10.74
C PRO A 152 11.73 4.34 -10.55
N ARG A 153 10.59 3.78 -10.93
CA ARG A 153 9.28 4.45 -10.80
C ARG A 153 8.76 4.40 -9.37
N PHE A 154 9.14 3.35 -8.62
CA PHE A 154 8.88 3.25 -7.19
C PHE A 154 9.51 4.42 -6.45
N PHE A 155 10.82 4.64 -6.63
CA PHE A 155 11.55 5.75 -6.00
C PHE A 155 11.19 7.12 -6.59
N GLY A 156 10.97 7.20 -7.90
CA GLY A 156 10.76 8.48 -8.59
C GLY A 156 9.34 9.05 -8.50
N ILE A 157 8.33 8.22 -8.23
CA ILE A 157 6.91 8.66 -8.28
C ILE A 157 6.12 8.18 -7.08
N PHE A 158 6.12 6.88 -6.80
CA PHE A 158 5.31 6.33 -5.71
C PHE A 158 5.80 6.80 -4.34
N LEU A 159 7.10 6.65 -4.08
CA LEU A 159 7.69 6.92 -2.78
C LEU A 159 7.51 8.38 -2.34
N PRO A 160 7.75 9.42 -3.17
CA PRO A 160 7.53 10.81 -2.78
C PRO A 160 6.08 11.13 -2.39
N ILE A 161 5.10 10.60 -3.14
CA ILE A 161 3.67 10.82 -2.86
C ILE A 161 3.30 10.13 -1.54
N SER A 162 3.79 8.90 -1.32
CA SER A 162 3.53 8.15 -0.10
C SER A 162 4.19 8.80 1.12
N ILE A 163 5.44 9.26 1.01
CA ILE A 163 6.13 9.99 2.10
C ILE A 163 5.38 11.28 2.43
N LEU A 164 4.96 12.06 1.42
CA LEU A 164 4.19 13.28 1.66
C LEU A 164 2.88 12.97 2.41
N SER A 165 2.15 11.93 1.99
CA SER A 165 0.95 11.47 2.66
C SER A 165 1.22 11.06 4.11
N ALA A 166 2.28 10.28 4.35
CA ALA A 166 2.69 9.85 5.68
C ALA A 166 3.07 11.04 6.57
N VAL A 167 3.86 11.99 6.08
CA VAL A 167 4.25 13.21 6.82
C VAL A 167 3.02 14.01 7.24
N LEU A 168 2.06 14.22 6.32
CA LEU A 168 0.82 14.95 6.64
C LEU A 168 0.00 14.22 7.71
N TYR A 169 -0.07 12.89 7.64
CA TYR A 169 -0.77 12.09 8.66
C TYR A 169 -0.04 12.11 10.01
N THR A 170 1.27 11.91 10.02
CA THR A 170 2.14 11.96 11.22
C THR A 170 2.03 13.31 11.94
N VAL A 171 2.03 14.43 11.19
CA VAL A 171 1.86 15.77 11.79
C VAL A 171 0.55 15.90 12.56
N VAL A 172 -0.52 15.23 12.11
CA VAL A 172 -1.81 15.22 12.80
C VAL A 172 -1.80 14.27 13.99
N GLN A 173 -1.27 13.04 13.81
CA GLN A 173 -1.24 12.00 14.84
C GLN A 173 -0.44 12.44 16.08
N PHE A 174 0.72 13.06 15.88
CA PHE A 174 1.59 13.55 16.96
C PHE A 174 1.32 15.01 17.36
N ALA A 175 0.21 15.60 16.92
CA ALA A 175 -0.18 16.92 17.37
C ALA A 175 -0.68 16.86 18.83
N ASP A 176 -0.51 17.96 19.56
CA ASP A 176 -1.08 18.12 20.90
C ASP A 176 -2.60 17.86 20.88
N ALA A 177 -3.18 17.51 22.03
CA ALA A 177 -4.59 17.09 22.13
C ALA A 177 -5.59 18.16 21.66
N ASP A 178 -5.23 19.45 21.70
CA ASP A 178 -5.97 20.59 21.18
C ASP A 178 -5.78 20.81 19.67
N MET A 179 -4.78 20.15 19.08
CA MET A 179 -4.46 20.13 17.67
C MET A 179 -4.92 18.84 16.95
N GLN A 180 -5.63 17.93 17.61
CA GLN A 180 -6.26 16.79 16.94
C GLN A 180 -7.44 17.23 16.05
N PRO A 181 -7.81 16.49 14.98
CA PRO A 181 -8.89 16.87 14.06
C PRO A 181 -10.22 17.15 14.76
N ILE A 182 -10.49 16.40 15.83
CA ILE A 182 -11.52 16.74 16.79
C ILE A 182 -10.90 16.62 18.18
N THR A 183 -10.97 17.71 18.95
CA THR A 183 -10.31 17.83 20.25
C THR A 183 -11.02 17.02 21.32
N THR A 184 -10.39 16.87 22.49
CA THR A 184 -11.00 16.24 23.67
C THR A 184 -12.26 16.95 24.18
N ALA A 185 -12.41 18.24 23.87
CA ALA A 185 -13.62 19.02 24.15
C ALA A 185 -14.74 18.82 23.11
N GLY A 186 -14.46 18.10 22.01
CA GLY A 186 -15.38 17.89 20.89
C GLY A 186 -15.35 19.00 19.83
N ASP A 187 -14.42 19.96 19.93
CA ASP A 187 -14.27 21.04 18.97
C ASP A 187 -13.54 20.56 17.71
N ILE A 188 -13.92 21.09 16.55
CA ILE A 188 -13.29 20.73 15.27
C ILE A 188 -12.07 21.61 15.02
N ASN A 189 -10.89 21.00 14.87
CA ASN A 189 -9.70 21.70 14.41
C ASN A 189 -9.62 21.65 12.88
N SER A 190 -9.99 22.76 12.23
CA SER A 190 -10.02 22.87 10.76
C SER A 190 -8.66 22.64 10.09
N PHE A 191 -7.55 22.98 10.75
CA PHE A 191 -6.21 22.79 10.18
C PHE A 191 -5.86 21.31 10.12
N SER A 192 -5.99 20.60 11.24
CA SER A 192 -5.68 19.17 11.32
C SER A 192 -6.66 18.31 10.54
N LEU A 193 -7.94 18.70 10.52
CA LEU A 193 -8.94 18.08 9.65
C LEU A 193 -8.58 18.24 8.17
N LEU A 194 -8.09 19.42 7.75
CA LEU A 194 -7.65 19.66 6.37
C LEU A 194 -6.41 18.82 6.03
N LEU A 195 -5.41 18.76 6.91
CA LEU A 195 -4.21 17.93 6.71
C LEU A 195 -4.60 16.46 6.53
N MET A 196 -5.51 15.95 7.35
CA MET A 196 -5.99 14.59 7.27
C MET A 196 -6.87 14.34 6.03
N ALA A 197 -7.70 15.31 5.65
CA ALA A 197 -8.50 15.25 4.43
C ALA A 197 -7.66 15.28 3.16
N ILE A 198 -6.43 15.82 3.21
CA ILE A 198 -5.47 15.79 2.10
C ILE A 198 -4.62 14.52 2.14
N SER A 199 -4.20 14.07 3.33
CA SER A 199 -3.32 12.91 3.48
C SER A 199 -3.96 11.63 2.92
N VAL A 200 -5.25 11.40 3.16
CA VAL A 200 -5.97 10.20 2.72
C VAL A 200 -6.09 10.09 1.20
N PRO A 201 -6.55 11.11 0.45
CA PRO A 201 -6.50 11.10 -1.00
C PRO A 201 -5.09 10.91 -1.57
N LEU A 202 -4.06 11.47 -0.92
CA LEU A 202 -2.67 11.24 -1.33
C LEU A 202 -2.24 9.78 -1.09
N SER A 203 -2.66 9.14 0.01
CA SER A 203 -2.42 7.72 0.24
C SER A 203 -3.05 6.89 -0.88
N VAL A 204 -4.33 7.11 -1.16
CA VAL A 204 -5.07 6.39 -2.22
C VAL A 204 -4.47 6.66 -3.60
N LEU A 205 -4.04 7.88 -3.87
CA LEU A 205 -3.32 8.22 -5.10
C LEU A 205 -2.00 7.45 -5.19
N SER A 206 -1.23 7.37 -4.10
CA SER A 206 0.02 6.62 -4.07
C SER A 206 -0.21 5.14 -4.37
N GLU A 207 -1.24 4.52 -3.77
CA GLU A 207 -1.63 3.13 -4.07
C GLU A 207 -2.02 2.95 -5.54
N ALA A 208 -2.83 3.86 -6.10
CA ALA A 208 -3.22 3.82 -7.51
C ALA A 208 -2.02 3.93 -8.46
N VAL A 209 -1.12 4.88 -8.19
CA VAL A 209 0.14 5.05 -8.94
C VAL A 209 0.99 3.79 -8.85
N PHE A 210 1.14 3.22 -7.65
CA PHE A 210 1.88 1.98 -7.43
C PHE A 210 1.31 0.82 -8.25
N MET A 211 -0.01 0.66 -8.26
CA MET A 211 -0.68 -0.40 -9.03
C MET A 211 -0.48 -0.22 -10.55
N VAL A 212 -0.51 1.03 -11.06
CA VAL A 212 -0.21 1.33 -12.47
C VAL A 212 1.24 1.03 -12.82
N ILE A 213 2.19 1.41 -11.97
CA ILE A 213 3.62 1.13 -12.17
C ILE A 213 3.86 -0.39 -12.17
N SER A 214 3.27 -1.11 -11.22
CA SER A 214 3.34 -2.57 -11.09
C SER A 214 2.79 -3.27 -12.33
N LYS A 215 1.64 -2.82 -12.84
CA LYS A 215 1.08 -3.29 -14.11
C LYS A 215 2.05 -3.06 -15.27
N ASN A 216 2.60 -1.85 -15.41
CA ASN A 216 3.50 -1.54 -16.53
C ASN A 216 4.81 -2.34 -16.47
N ALA A 217 5.37 -2.55 -15.28
CA ALA A 217 6.52 -3.43 -15.07
C ALA A 217 6.20 -4.88 -15.46
N TYR A 218 5.01 -5.36 -15.11
CA TYR A 218 4.52 -6.68 -15.49
C TYR A 218 4.40 -6.84 -17.02
N LEU A 219 3.78 -5.87 -17.69
CA LEU A 219 3.59 -5.89 -19.15
C LEU A 219 4.91 -5.80 -19.92
N MET A 220 5.85 -4.98 -19.44
CA MET A 220 7.20 -4.92 -20.03
C MET A 220 7.87 -6.30 -19.99
N ASN A 221 7.79 -7.00 -18.85
CA ASN A 221 8.32 -8.36 -18.73
C ASN A 221 7.65 -9.33 -19.71
N LEU A 222 6.31 -9.27 -19.88
CA LEU A 222 5.61 -10.10 -20.86
C LEU A 222 6.04 -9.78 -22.30
N ARG A 223 6.26 -8.50 -22.61
CA ARG A 223 6.70 -8.05 -23.94
C ARG A 223 8.06 -8.65 -24.30
N GLU A 224 9.02 -8.57 -23.38
CA GLU A 224 10.36 -9.11 -23.59
C GLU A 224 10.38 -10.63 -23.72
N LEU A 225 9.41 -11.31 -23.12
CA LEU A 225 9.25 -12.76 -23.23
C LEU A 225 8.50 -13.21 -24.50
N GLY A 226 7.95 -12.28 -25.28
CA GLY A 226 7.05 -12.60 -26.39
C GLY A 226 5.69 -13.15 -25.94
N ASP A 227 5.37 -13.00 -24.65
CA ASP A 227 4.16 -13.52 -24.01
C ASP A 227 3.01 -12.47 -24.04
N LEU A 228 3.14 -11.36 -24.75
CA LEU A 228 2.13 -10.30 -24.70
C LEU A 228 0.79 -10.82 -25.29
N PRO A 229 -0.35 -10.68 -24.59
CA PRO A 229 -1.64 -11.09 -25.15
C PRO A 229 -1.97 -10.26 -26.40
N GLU A 230 -2.30 -10.92 -27.52
CA GLU A 230 -2.60 -10.29 -28.82
C GLU A 230 -3.76 -9.28 -28.77
N PHE A 231 -4.69 -9.41 -27.82
CA PHE A 231 -5.86 -8.54 -27.68
C PHE A 231 -5.62 -7.24 -26.88
N ASP A 232 -4.48 -7.10 -26.18
CA ASP A 232 -4.28 -6.01 -25.21
C ASP A 232 -3.32 -4.91 -25.69
N ALA A 233 -2.68 -5.05 -26.86
CA ALA A 233 -1.73 -4.04 -27.36
C ALA A 233 -2.37 -2.65 -27.60
N GLU A 234 -3.68 -2.60 -27.90
CA GLU A 234 -4.42 -1.35 -28.15
C GLU A 234 -4.97 -0.67 -26.88
N VAL A 235 -5.17 -1.39 -25.78
CA VAL A 235 -5.66 -0.80 -24.51
C VAL A 235 -4.52 -0.12 -23.72
N PHE A 236 -3.29 -0.28 -24.18
CA PHE A 236 -2.07 0.22 -23.52
C PHE A 236 -1.43 1.45 -24.19
N ALA A 237 -1.95 1.92 -25.34
CA ALA A 237 -1.67 3.26 -25.86
C ALA A 237 -2.55 4.30 -25.16
#